data_AF-A0A6B4JHG7-F1
#
_entry.id   AF-A0A6B4JHG7-F1
#
_cell.length_a   1.000
_cell.length_b   1.000
_cell.length_c   1.000
_cell.angle_alpha   90.00
_cell.angle_beta   90.00
_cell.angle_gamma   90.00
#
_symmetry.space_group_name_H-M   'P 1'
#
loop_
_entity.id
_entity.type
_entity.pdbx_description
1 polymer ?
#
loop_
_entity_poly.entity_id
_entity_poly.type
_entity_poly.pdbx_seq_one_letter_code
_entity_poly.pdbx_strand_id
1 'polypeptide(L)'
;MSIEKKITYMGESKSILKLVGEMFQNVNIKVTKTDITAALNDDEVLPAGTIIAQDGKFVDGTTITDDKAYGLVYRDVNFKHSNGNESIPVTIFGFVNEKALPKAPSSNAKSAMKMLLFI
;
A
#
# COMPACT_ATOMS: atom_id res chain seq x y z
N MET A 1 -29.94 11.77 50.02
CA MET A 1 -29.62 10.68 49.06
C MET A 1 -29.41 11.33 47.70
N SER A 2 -28.18 11.34 47.19
CA SER A 2 -27.89 11.82 45.83
C SER A 2 -28.22 10.68 44.86
N ILE A 3 -29.13 10.90 43.91
CA ILE A 3 -29.43 9.93 42.86
C ILE A 3 -28.73 10.41 41.60
N GLU A 4 -27.62 9.75 41.26
CA GLU A 4 -26.94 9.97 39.99
C GLU A 4 -27.79 9.35 38.88
N LYS A 5 -28.35 10.18 38.00
CA LYS A 5 -29.09 9.71 36.83
C LYS A 5 -28.11 9.33 35.72
N LYS A 6 -27.88 8.02 35.56
CA LYS A 6 -27.16 7.45 34.42
C LYS A 6 -28.14 7.21 33.28
N ILE A 7 -27.99 7.93 32.15
CA ILE A 7 -28.80 7.71 30.95
C ILE A 7 -27.93 7.04 29.89
N THR A 8 -28.28 5.81 29.53
CA THR A 8 -27.61 5.03 28.48
C THR A 8 -28.50 5.04 27.25
N TYR A 9 -28.08 5.76 26.20
CA TYR A 9 -28.92 5.95 25.01
C TYR A 9 -28.87 4.77 24.04
N MET A 10 -27.75 4.06 23.96
CA MET A 10 -27.53 2.78 23.28
C MET A 10 -26.28 2.17 23.91
N GLY A 11 -26.27 0.92 24.36
CA GLY A 11 -25.02 0.26 24.77
C GLY A 11 -24.06 0.23 23.58
N GLU A 12 -22.86 0.78 23.73
CA GLU A 12 -21.91 0.96 22.63
C GLU A 12 -21.64 -0.36 21.88
N SER A 13 -21.68 -0.34 20.55
CA SER A 13 -21.08 -1.41 19.72
C SER A 13 -19.58 -1.46 20.03
N LYS A 14 -19.19 -2.26 21.01
CA LYS A 14 -17.79 -2.59 21.28
C LYS A 14 -17.30 -3.51 20.16
N SER A 15 -16.79 -2.93 19.09
CA SER A 15 -15.81 -3.59 18.25
C SER A 15 -14.43 -3.12 18.70
N ILE A 16 -13.68 -4.00 19.37
CA ILE A 16 -12.31 -3.70 19.86
C ILE A 16 -11.23 -4.07 18.82
N LEU A 17 -11.58 -4.00 17.54
CA LEU A 17 -10.89 -4.60 16.38
C LEU A 17 -11.16 -6.11 16.24
N LYS A 18 -11.51 -6.47 15.00
CA LYS A 18 -12.17 -7.69 14.57
C LYS A 18 -11.51 -8.00 13.24
N LEU A 19 -10.41 -8.76 13.19
CA LEU A 19 -9.92 -9.22 11.89
C LEU A 19 -10.92 -10.26 11.38
N VAL A 20 -11.96 -9.79 10.69
CA VAL A 20 -12.81 -10.61 9.82
C VAL A 20 -13.03 -9.83 8.54
N GLY A 21 -12.26 -10.21 7.52
CA GLY A 21 -12.24 -9.58 6.19
C GLY A 21 -10.84 -9.23 5.73
N GLU A 22 -10.72 -8.92 4.45
CA GLU A 22 -9.53 -8.39 3.80
C GLU A 22 -9.24 -6.96 4.31
N MET A 23 -8.45 -6.84 5.39
CA MET A 23 -8.06 -5.55 5.96
C MET A 23 -6.93 -4.92 5.15
N PHE A 24 -7.26 -4.43 3.96
CA PHE A 24 -6.37 -3.58 3.18
C PHE A 24 -7.14 -2.41 2.55
N GLN A 25 -6.45 -1.31 2.30
CA GLN A 25 -6.98 -0.19 1.52
C GLN A 25 -6.03 0.10 0.36
N ASN A 26 -6.62 0.10 -0.83
CA ASN A 26 -5.93 0.45 -2.05
C ASN A 26 -6.35 1.85 -2.49
N VAL A 27 -5.41 2.57 -3.09
CA VAL A 27 -5.65 3.81 -3.80
C VAL A 27 -5.14 3.69 -5.22
N ASN A 28 -5.87 4.29 -6.15
CA ASN A 28 -5.47 4.30 -7.55
C ASN A 28 -4.47 5.42 -7.78
N ILE A 29 -3.26 5.07 -8.21
CA ILE A 29 -2.19 6.02 -8.54
C ILE A 29 -1.95 5.95 -10.04
N LYS A 30 -1.84 7.13 -10.68
CA LYS A 30 -1.43 7.20 -12.08
C LYS A 30 0.07 7.00 -12.17
N VAL A 31 0.48 6.08 -13.02
CA VAL A 31 1.87 5.69 -13.22
C VAL A 31 2.19 5.77 -14.70
N THR A 32 3.36 6.33 -15.03
CA THR A 32 3.88 6.34 -16.39
C THR A 32 4.90 5.22 -16.57
N LYS A 33 4.92 4.59 -17.74
CA LYS A 33 5.83 3.47 -18.04
C LYS A 33 7.31 3.88 -17.94
N THR A 34 7.62 5.14 -18.24
CA THR A 34 8.98 5.72 -18.12
C THR A 34 9.46 5.81 -16.67
N ASP A 35 8.56 6.03 -15.72
CA ASP A 35 8.90 6.18 -14.30
C ASP A 35 9.07 4.84 -13.56
N ILE A 36 8.65 3.73 -14.19
CA ILE A 36 8.70 2.37 -13.62
C ILE A 36 9.48 1.37 -14.47
N THR A 37 10.18 1.82 -15.52
CA THR A 37 10.85 0.92 -16.47
C THR A 37 11.82 -0.03 -15.76
N ALA A 38 12.51 0.43 -14.71
CA ALA A 38 13.43 -0.39 -13.91
C ALA A 38 12.76 -1.44 -13.02
N ALA A 39 11.43 -1.39 -12.85
CA ALA A 39 10.65 -2.32 -12.04
C ALA A 39 9.80 -3.29 -12.87
N LEU A 40 9.75 -3.12 -14.19
CA LEU A 40 9.07 -4.05 -15.09
C LEU A 40 9.91 -5.31 -15.27
N ASN A 41 9.24 -6.46 -15.34
CA ASN A 41 9.88 -7.71 -15.78
C ASN A 41 10.01 -7.76 -17.31
N ASP A 42 10.60 -8.86 -17.83
CA ASP A 42 10.82 -9.06 -19.28
C ASP A 42 9.52 -9.06 -20.11
N ASP A 43 8.37 -9.34 -19.49
CA ASP A 43 7.04 -9.31 -20.13
C ASP A 43 6.34 -7.94 -20.01
N GLU A 44 7.07 -6.91 -19.56
CA GLU A 44 6.56 -5.56 -19.26
C GLU A 44 5.44 -5.56 -18.21
N VAL A 45 5.49 -6.49 -17.25
CA VAL A 45 4.58 -6.57 -16.12
C VAL A 45 5.25 -5.95 -14.90
N LEU A 46 4.53 -5.05 -14.23
CA LEU A 46 4.88 -4.50 -12.93
C LEU A 46 4.40 -5.48 -11.84
N PRO A 47 5.30 -6.16 -11.11
CA PRO A 47 4.90 -7.19 -10.16
C PRO A 47 4.23 -6.58 -8.92
N ALA A 48 3.29 -7.31 -8.35
CA ALA A 48 2.71 -7.01 -7.05
C ALA A 48 3.79 -6.93 -5.97
N GLY A 49 3.60 -6.05 -4.99
CA GLY A 49 4.58 -5.80 -3.93
C GLY A 49 5.71 -4.84 -4.33
N THR A 50 5.70 -4.29 -5.54
CA THR A 50 6.63 -3.21 -5.92
C THR A 50 6.32 -1.94 -5.14
N ILE A 51 7.35 -1.28 -4.60
CA ILE A 51 7.19 -0.03 -3.84
C ILE A 51 7.06 1.15 -4.80
N ILE A 52 6.00 1.93 -4.63
CA ILE A 52 5.67 3.09 -5.46
C ILE A 52 5.54 4.33 -4.57
N ALA A 53 6.01 5.47 -5.09
CA ALA A 53 5.85 6.77 -4.48
C ALA A 53 4.47 7.36 -4.78
N GLN A 54 4.04 8.37 -4.03
CA GLN A 54 2.71 8.99 -4.20
C GLN A 54 2.52 9.63 -5.58
N ASP A 55 3.61 10.06 -6.24
CA ASP A 55 3.61 10.59 -7.60
C ASP A 55 3.65 9.52 -8.69
N GLY A 56 3.59 8.24 -8.32
CA GLY A 56 3.54 7.10 -9.24
C GLY A 56 4.90 6.60 -9.71
N LYS A 57 6.01 7.07 -9.11
CA LYS A 57 7.36 6.64 -9.48
C LYS A 57 7.80 5.41 -8.73
N PHE A 58 8.68 4.62 -9.35
CA PHE A 58 9.32 3.50 -8.69
C PHE A 58 10.32 3.96 -7.62
N VAL A 59 10.22 3.42 -6.41
CA VAL A 59 11.16 3.68 -5.32
C VAL A 59 12.31 2.69 -5.40
N ASP A 60 13.43 3.13 -5.97
CA ASP A 60 14.65 2.33 -6.15
C ASP A 60 15.59 2.40 -4.93
N GLY A 61 15.45 3.44 -4.11
CA GLY A 61 16.32 3.77 -2.97
C GLY A 61 17.51 4.66 -3.35
N THR A 62 17.64 5.06 -4.62
CA THR A 62 18.73 5.91 -5.13
C THR A 62 18.20 7.18 -5.79
N THR A 63 17.45 7.05 -6.89
CA THR A 63 16.86 8.17 -7.63
C THR A 63 15.63 8.68 -6.91
N ILE A 64 14.80 7.74 -6.46
CA ILE A 64 13.65 7.97 -5.61
C ILE A 64 13.94 7.31 -4.27
N THR A 65 14.16 8.16 -3.29
CA THR A 65 14.57 7.78 -1.94
C THR A 65 13.44 7.12 -1.16
N ASP A 66 13.82 6.25 -0.22
CA ASP A 66 12.90 5.41 0.57
C ASP A 66 11.88 6.21 1.42
N ASP A 67 12.18 7.46 1.77
CA ASP A 67 11.28 8.37 2.49
C ASP A 67 10.03 8.73 1.68
N LYS A 68 10.07 8.53 0.36
CA LYS A 68 8.94 8.75 -0.55
C LYS A 68 8.10 7.49 -0.78
N ALA A 69 8.46 6.36 -0.14
CA ALA A 69 7.66 5.14 -0.22
C ALA A 69 6.25 5.38 0.32
N TYR A 70 5.26 5.21 -0.57
CA TYR A 70 3.87 5.51 -0.26
C TYR A 70 3.05 4.23 -0.09
N GLY A 71 3.29 3.22 -0.92
CA GLY A 71 2.62 1.94 -0.81
C GLY A 71 3.16 0.89 -1.77
N LEU A 72 2.45 -0.23 -1.86
CA LEU A 72 2.83 -1.40 -2.64
C LEU A 72 1.83 -1.66 -3.76
N VAL A 73 2.30 -2.05 -4.94
CA VAL A 73 1.42 -2.48 -6.04
C VAL A 73 0.59 -3.69 -5.57
N TYR A 74 -0.73 -3.60 -5.65
CA TYR A 74 -1.63 -4.64 -5.11
C TYR A 74 -1.67 -5.92 -5.96
N ARG A 75 -1.57 -5.77 -7.28
CA ARG A 75 -1.65 -6.88 -8.25
C ARG A 75 -0.77 -6.60 -9.44
N ASP A 76 -0.35 -7.64 -10.13
CA ASP A 76 0.43 -7.53 -11.35
C ASP A 76 -0.29 -6.66 -12.39
N VAL A 77 0.41 -5.68 -12.94
CA VAL A 77 -0.11 -4.78 -13.97
C VAL A 77 0.72 -4.92 -15.23
N ASN A 78 0.08 -5.28 -16.33
CA ASN A 78 0.75 -5.47 -17.62
C ASN A 78 0.79 -4.16 -18.42
N PHE A 79 1.99 -3.71 -18.80
CA PHE A 79 2.25 -2.51 -19.59
C PHE A 79 2.63 -2.81 -21.06
N LYS A 80 2.50 -4.06 -21.53
CA LYS A 80 2.92 -4.53 -22.86
C LYS A 80 2.19 -3.88 -24.03
N HIS A 81 0.90 -3.64 -23.85
CA HIS A 81 0.04 -2.97 -24.83
C HIS A 81 -0.62 -1.71 -24.25
N SER A 82 -0.01 -1.15 -23.21
CA SER A 82 -0.46 0.09 -22.59
C SER A 82 -0.05 1.30 -23.43
N ASN A 83 -0.85 2.37 -23.35
CA ASN A 83 -0.50 3.69 -23.89
C ASN A 83 0.59 4.40 -23.07
N GLY A 84 1.18 3.74 -22.07
CA GLY A 84 2.27 4.28 -21.25
C GLY A 84 1.80 5.02 -19.99
N ASN A 85 0.50 5.17 -19.78
CA ASN A 85 -0.10 5.82 -18.62
C ASN A 85 -1.23 4.95 -18.07
N GLU A 86 -1.00 4.30 -16.94
CA GLU A 86 -1.97 3.41 -16.32
C GLU A 86 -2.35 3.89 -14.92
N SER A 87 -3.58 3.59 -14.51
CA SER A 87 -4.03 3.79 -13.13
C SER A 87 -3.91 2.46 -12.39
N ILE A 88 -2.92 2.34 -11.52
CA ILE A 88 -2.63 1.09 -10.81
C ILE A 88 -3.14 1.15 -9.37
N PRO A 89 -3.66 0.03 -8.83
CA PRO A 89 -4.04 -0.05 -7.43
C PRO A 89 -2.79 -0.23 -6.55
N VAL A 90 -2.60 0.68 -5.60
CA VAL A 90 -1.49 0.67 -4.64
C VAL A 90 -2.06 0.53 -3.23
N THR A 91 -1.65 -0.52 -2.53
CA THR A 91 -1.97 -0.79 -1.13
C THR A 91 -1.24 0.18 -0.22
N ILE A 92 -1.98 0.96 0.56
CA ILE A 92 -1.43 1.97 1.50
C ILE A 92 -1.73 1.64 2.97
N PHE A 93 -2.66 0.71 3.21
CA PHE A 93 -3.01 0.25 4.54
C PHE A 93 -3.25 -1.25 4.49
N GLY A 94 -2.82 -1.95 5.55
CA GLY A 94 -3.05 -3.38 5.73
C GLY A 94 -1.82 -4.11 6.24
N PHE A 95 -1.93 -5.44 6.23
CA PHE A 95 -0.88 -6.36 6.67
C PHE A 95 -0.23 -6.99 5.44
N VAL A 96 1.10 -6.93 5.36
CA VAL A 96 1.88 -7.37 4.21
C VAL A 96 2.81 -8.49 4.62
N ASN A 97 2.74 -9.64 3.95
CA ASN A 97 3.69 -10.73 4.13
C ASN A 97 5.00 -10.38 3.43
N GLU A 98 6.05 -10.07 4.20
CA GLU A 98 7.32 -9.60 3.66
C GLU A 98 8.01 -10.65 2.78
N LYS A 99 7.81 -11.94 3.08
CA LYS A 99 8.43 -13.05 2.33
C LYS A 99 7.85 -13.23 0.92
N ALA A 100 6.67 -12.68 0.67
CA ALA A 100 6.01 -12.77 -0.63
C ALA A 100 6.34 -11.59 -1.55
N LEU A 101 7.10 -10.58 -1.06
CA LEU A 101 7.46 -9.41 -1.85
C LEU A 101 8.62 -9.72 -2.81
N PRO A 102 8.63 -9.12 -4.02
CA PRO A 102 9.71 -9.31 -4.99
C PRO A 102 11.06 -8.77 -4.47
N LYS A 103 11.02 -7.75 -3.62
CA LYS A 103 12.18 -7.18 -2.93
C LYS A 103 11.77 -6.80 -1.51
N ALA A 104 12.60 -7.19 -0.53
CA ALA A 104 12.38 -6.79 0.85
C ALA A 104 12.49 -5.25 0.99
N PRO A 105 11.49 -4.57 1.57
CA PRO A 105 11.55 -3.13 1.80
C PRO A 105 12.65 -2.79 2.82
N SER A 106 13.36 -1.69 2.60
CA SER A 106 14.31 -1.17 3.59
C SER A 106 13.59 -0.69 4.86
N SER A 107 14.32 -0.59 5.98
CA SER A 107 13.76 -0.05 7.23
C SER A 107 13.19 1.37 7.06
N ASN A 108 13.83 2.18 6.21
CA ASN A 108 13.38 3.54 5.91
C ASN A 108 12.07 3.54 5.13
N ALA A 109 11.93 2.65 4.12
CA ALA A 109 10.71 2.52 3.34
C ALA A 109 9.54 2.03 4.21
N LYS A 110 9.78 1.06 5.10
CA LYS A 110 8.77 0.61 6.09
C LYS A 110 8.32 1.75 7.01
N SER A 111 9.27 2.58 7.44
CA SER A 111 8.99 3.74 8.31
C SER A 111 8.20 4.84 7.60
N ALA A 112 8.39 5.01 6.30
CA ALA A 112 7.59 5.93 5.47
C ALA A 112 6.15 5.42 5.28
N MET A 113 5.98 4.11 5.07
CA MET A 113 4.68 3.44 4.91
C MET A 113 3.98 3.15 6.26
N LYS A 114 3.71 4.20 7.03
CA LYS A 114 3.22 4.12 8.43
C LYS A 114 1.93 3.32 8.65
N MET A 115 1.13 3.13 7.60
CA MET A 115 -0.16 2.44 7.64
C MET A 115 -0.08 0.98 7.19
N LEU A 116 1.10 0.53 6.72
CA LEU A 116 1.37 -0.86 6.40
C LEU A 116 2.15 -1.52 7.54
N LEU A 117 1.66 -2.67 8.01
CA LEU A 117 2.42 -3.53 8.92
C LEU A 117 2.98 -4.71 8.14
N PHE A 118 4.31 -4.83 8.15
CA PHE A 118 5.02 -5.95 7.54
C PHE A 118 5.17 -7.08 8.57
N ILE A 119 4.74 -8.29 8.20
CA ILE A 119 4.76 -9.52 9.01
C ILE A 119 5.67 -10.56 8.33
#